data_AF-A0A839XNL4-F1
#
_entry.id   AF-A0A839XNL4-F1
#
_cell.length_a   1.000
_cell.length_b   1.000
_cell.length_c   1.000
_cell.angle_alpha   90.00
_cell.angle_beta   90.00
_cell.angle_gamma   90.00
#
_symmetry.space_group_name_H-M   'P 1'
#
loop_
_entity.id
_entity.type
_entity.pdbx_description
1 polymer ?
#
loop_
_entity_poly.entity_id
_entity_poly.type
_entity_poly.pdbx_seq_one_letter_code
_entity_poly.pdbx_strand_id
1 'polypeptide(L)'
;MSGYDVDPEELRGAARSIDTAVGKADDLKLEDIVGDKKAFGDDAVATALTEFCTTWQLAAGVLQDSAREAGQSLDGAATGYEQADEQNTMGSAPGPGPQVPPM
;
A
#
# COMPACT_ATOMS: atom_id res chain seq x y z
N MET A 1 -5.43 11.48 -27.44
CA MET A 1 -4.64 11.47 -26.19
C MET A 1 -5.63 11.51 -25.03
N SER A 2 -5.95 10.36 -24.43
CA SER A 2 -6.64 10.33 -23.14
C SER A 2 -5.57 10.47 -22.06
N GLY A 3 -5.39 11.70 -21.58
CA GLY A 3 -4.30 12.10 -20.69
C GLY A 3 -4.56 11.79 -19.22
N TYR A 4 -4.30 10.55 -18.84
CA TYR A 4 -3.89 10.19 -17.48
C TYR A 4 -2.84 9.09 -17.63
N ASP A 5 -1.60 9.52 -17.87
CA ASP A 5 -0.44 8.64 -17.83
C ASP A 5 0.03 8.67 -16.36
N VAL A 6 -0.43 7.70 -15.58
CA VAL A 6 -0.01 7.58 -14.19
C VAL A 6 1.34 6.90 -14.20
N ASP A 7 2.37 7.58 -13.71
CA ASP A 7 3.73 7.04 -13.66
C ASP A 7 3.77 5.78 -12.76
N PRO A 8 4.15 4.61 -13.31
CA PRO A 8 4.32 3.39 -12.53
C PRO A 8 5.28 3.55 -11.35
N GLU A 9 6.29 4.42 -11.44
CA GLU A 9 7.20 4.70 -10.32
C GLU A 9 6.51 5.47 -9.19
N GLU A 10 5.59 6.40 -9.51
CA GLU A 10 4.81 7.12 -8.51
C GLU A 10 3.87 6.16 -7.75
N LEU A 11 3.23 5.23 -8.46
CA LEU A 11 2.39 4.20 -7.86
C LEU A 11 3.18 3.30 -6.91
N ARG A 12 4.36 2.84 -7.32
CA ARG A 12 5.28 2.07 -6.45
C ARG A 12 5.78 2.90 -5.27
N GLY A 13 6.04 4.18 -5.48
CA GLY A 13 6.41 5.12 -4.43
C GLY A 13 5.32 5.24 -3.36
N ALA A 14 4.06 5.37 -3.79
CA ALA A 14 2.91 5.39 -2.89
C ALA A 14 2.74 4.05 -2.16
N ALA A 15 2.84 2.92 -2.84
CA ALA A 15 2.78 1.59 -2.22
C ALA A 15 3.84 1.42 -1.12
N ARG A 16 5.10 1.78 -1.38
CA ARG A 16 6.19 1.74 -0.38
C ARG A 16 5.95 2.68 0.80
N SER A 17 5.38 3.85 0.55
CA SER A 17 5.07 4.83 1.60
C SER A 17 3.98 4.30 2.53
N ILE A 18 2.96 3.64 1.97
CA ILE A 18 1.91 2.97 2.73
C ILE A 18 2.49 1.83 3.56
N ASP A 19 3.31 0.96 2.96
CA ASP A 19 3.95 -0.16 3.66
C ASP A 19 4.83 0.32 4.83
N THR A 20 5.62 1.38 4.60
CA THR A 20 6.45 2.01 5.64
C THR A 20 5.60 2.58 6.79
N ALA A 21 4.46 3.21 6.47
CA ALA A 21 3.57 3.76 7.48
C ALA A 21 2.89 2.65 8.30
N VAL A 22 2.48 1.56 7.65
CA VAL A 22 1.89 0.39 8.29
C VAL A 22 2.89 -0.34 9.18
N GLY A 23 4.13 -0.53 8.72
CA GLY A 23 5.18 -1.19 9.50
C GLY A 23 5.51 -0.47 10.81
N LYS A 24 5.42 0.86 10.84
CA LYS A 24 5.57 1.63 12.09
C LYS A 24 4.45 1.38 13.10
N ALA A 25 3.27 0.98 12.64
CA ALA A 25 2.16 0.63 13.51
C ALA A 25 2.30 -0.80 14.08
N ASP A 26 3.06 -1.70 13.43
CA ASP A 26 3.34 -3.05 13.95
C ASP A 26 4.20 -2.99 15.24
N ASP A 27 5.03 -1.97 15.37
CA ASP A 27 5.84 -1.73 16.57
C ASP A 27 5.02 -1.19 17.77
N LEU A 28 3.76 -0.84 17.55
CA LEU A 28 2.91 -0.15 18.52
C LEU A 28 2.17 -1.16 19.40
N LYS A 29 2.80 -1.55 20.52
CA LYS A 29 2.24 -2.49 21.50
C LYS A 29 1.44 -1.75 22.55
N LEU A 30 0.15 -1.56 22.30
CA LEU A 30 -0.75 -0.87 23.25
C LEU A 30 -0.94 -1.66 24.54
N GLU A 31 -0.77 -2.98 24.49
CA GLU A 31 -0.69 -3.85 25.66
C GLU A 31 0.44 -3.46 26.64
N ASP A 32 1.57 -2.96 26.14
CA ASP A 32 2.69 -2.52 26.99
C ASP A 32 2.36 -1.23 27.77
N ILE A 33 1.39 -0.45 27.30
CA ILE A 33 0.94 0.79 27.97
C ILE A 33 0.14 0.47 29.24
N VAL A 34 -0.55 -0.67 29.25
CA VAL A 34 -1.48 -1.04 30.33
C VAL A 34 -0.72 -1.40 31.62
N GLY A 35 0.55 -1.81 31.55
CA GLY A 35 1.39 -2.02 32.74
C GLY A 35 0.82 -2.98 33.80
N ASP A 36 1.37 -2.95 35.02
CA ASP A 36 0.82 -3.74 36.14
C ASP A 36 -0.47 -3.09 36.64
N LYS A 37 -1.58 -3.85 36.67
CA LYS A 37 -2.88 -3.39 37.16
C LYS A 37 -2.82 -2.77 38.57
N LYS A 38 -1.87 -3.22 39.40
CA LYS A 38 -1.63 -2.66 40.74
C LYS A 38 -1.18 -1.20 40.73
N ALA A 39 -0.63 -0.71 39.61
CA ALA A 39 -0.19 0.68 39.48
C ALA A 39 -1.36 1.67 39.46
N PHE A 40 -2.58 1.23 39.13
CA PHE A 40 -3.76 2.10 39.05
C PHE A 40 -4.50 2.25 40.38
N GLY A 41 -4.26 1.36 41.35
CA GLY A 41 -4.93 1.37 42.65
C GLY A 41 -6.44 1.05 42.60
N ASP A 42 -6.99 0.80 41.41
CA ASP A 42 -8.39 0.46 41.16
C ASP A 42 -8.50 -0.55 39.99
N ASP A 43 -9.10 -1.70 40.26
CA ASP A 43 -9.21 -2.79 39.29
C ASP A 43 -10.16 -2.47 38.12
N ALA A 44 -11.17 -1.63 38.34
CA ALA A 44 -12.12 -1.24 37.29
C ALA A 44 -11.47 -0.28 36.29
N VAL A 45 -10.66 0.68 36.76
CA VAL A 45 -9.87 1.57 35.91
C VAL A 45 -8.86 0.78 35.08
N ALA A 46 -8.10 -0.13 35.72
CA ALA A 46 -7.15 -0.97 35.02
C ALA A 46 -7.81 -1.85 33.94
N THR A 47 -9.00 -2.39 34.24
CA THR A 47 -9.78 -3.19 33.30
C THR A 47 -10.28 -2.36 32.12
N ALA A 48 -10.87 -1.19 32.37
CA ALA A 48 -11.35 -0.31 31.31
C ALA A 48 -10.22 0.14 30.36
N LEU A 49 -9.03 0.45 30.90
CA LEU A 49 -7.86 0.79 30.09
C LEU A 49 -7.36 -0.42 29.28
N THR A 50 -7.37 -1.62 29.87
CA THR A 50 -7.01 -2.86 29.15
C THR A 50 -7.93 -3.10 27.96
N GLU A 51 -9.25 -2.98 28.17
CA GLU A 51 -10.26 -3.17 27.13
C GLU A 51 -10.13 -2.13 26.02
N PHE A 52 -9.87 -0.87 26.39
CA PHE A 52 -9.62 0.20 25.43
C PHE A 52 -8.39 -0.10 24.56
N CYS A 53 -7.24 -0.42 25.18
CA CYS A 53 -6.01 -0.73 24.45
C CYS A 53 -6.18 -1.94 23.52
N THR A 54 -6.83 -3.00 24.01
CA THR A 54 -7.10 -4.21 23.22
C THR A 54 -7.99 -3.92 22.01
N THR A 55 -9.07 -3.15 22.22
CA THR A 55 -9.99 -2.78 21.13
C THR A 55 -9.30 -1.94 20.08
N TRP A 56 -8.48 -0.98 20.51
CA TRP A 56 -7.76 -0.12 19.58
C TRP A 56 -6.67 -0.87 18.81
N GLN A 57 -6.01 -1.85 19.43
CA GLN A 57 -5.03 -2.70 18.75
C GLN A 57 -5.68 -3.57 17.67
N LEU A 58 -6.88 -4.09 17.91
CA LEU A 58 -7.67 -4.79 16.89
C LEU A 58 -8.04 -3.85 15.73
N ALA A 59 -8.52 -2.64 16.03
CA ALA A 59 -8.86 -1.66 15.00
C ALA A 59 -7.65 -1.23 14.17
N ALA A 60 -6.48 -1.07 14.81
CA ALA A 60 -5.22 -0.81 14.13
C ALA A 60 -4.87 -1.94 13.15
N GLY A 61 -4.99 -3.21 13.56
CA GLY A 61 -4.76 -4.37 12.69
C GLY A 61 -5.63 -4.35 11.43
N VAL A 62 -6.93 -4.08 11.56
CA VAL A 62 -7.85 -3.98 10.41
C VAL A 62 -7.43 -2.85 9.44
N LEU A 63 -7.02 -1.70 9.99
CA LEU A 63 -6.55 -0.58 9.17
C LEU A 63 -5.23 -0.91 8.46
N GLN A 64 -4.32 -1.62 9.15
CA GLN A 64 -3.06 -2.07 8.58
C GLN A 64 -3.28 -3.05 7.42
N ASP A 65 -4.18 -4.01 7.57
CA ASP A 65 -4.53 -4.96 6.49
C ASP A 65 -5.13 -4.23 5.30
N SER A 66 -6.08 -3.32 5.54
CA SER A 66 -6.70 -2.49 4.49
C SER A 66 -5.66 -1.63 3.75
N ALA A 67 -4.68 -1.09 4.48
CA ALA A 67 -3.60 -0.30 3.91
C ALA A 67 -2.64 -1.17 3.08
N ARG A 68 -2.30 -2.39 3.53
CA ARG A 68 -1.49 -3.35 2.74
C ARG A 68 -2.20 -3.72 1.44
N GLU A 69 -3.50 -3.99 1.47
CA GLU A 69 -4.29 -4.25 0.27
C GLU A 69 -4.26 -3.07 -0.72
N ALA A 70 -4.39 -1.84 -0.21
CA ALA A 70 -4.27 -0.64 -1.03
C ALA A 70 -2.87 -0.52 -1.68
N GLY A 71 -1.80 -0.78 -0.92
CA GLY A 71 -0.43 -0.81 -1.45
C GLY A 71 -0.23 -1.86 -2.54
N GLN A 72 -0.75 -3.07 -2.35
CA GLN A 72 -0.70 -4.14 -3.35
C GLN A 72 -1.47 -3.77 -4.62
N SER A 73 -2.62 -3.11 -4.48
CA SER A 73 -3.41 -2.63 -5.62
C SER A 73 -2.64 -1.61 -6.46
N LEU A 74 -1.92 -0.68 -5.81
CA LEU A 74 -1.07 0.31 -6.50
C LEU A 74 0.08 -0.35 -7.26
N ASP A 75 0.75 -1.34 -6.66
CA ASP A 75 1.83 -2.08 -7.34
C ASP A 75 1.31 -2.94 -8.51
N GLY A 76 0.13 -3.54 -8.34
CA GLY A 76 -0.58 -4.24 -9.41
C GLY A 76 -0.95 -3.31 -10.58
N ALA A 77 -1.41 -2.10 -10.28
CA ALA A 77 -1.70 -1.09 -11.29
C ALA A 77 -0.43 -0.66 -12.04
N ALA A 78 0.68 -0.40 -11.33
CA ALA A 78 1.97 -0.06 -11.92
C ALA A 78 2.43 -1.14 -12.91
N THR A 79 2.34 -2.41 -12.50
CA THR A 79 2.67 -3.57 -13.34
C THR A 79 1.78 -3.65 -14.57
N GLY A 80 0.49 -3.35 -14.44
CA GLY A 80 -0.46 -3.33 -15.55
C GLY A 80 -0.11 -2.26 -16.60
N TYR A 81 0.30 -1.07 -16.16
CA TYR A 81 0.73 0.01 -17.06
C TYR A 81 2.00 -0.35 -17.83
N GLU A 82 3.01 -0.90 -17.16
CA GLU A 82 4.26 -1.33 -17.82
C GLU A 82 4.01 -2.41 -18.87
N GLN A 83 3.18 -3.41 -18.56
CA GLN A 83 2.83 -4.47 -19.51
C GLN A 83 2.07 -3.92 -20.72
N ALA A 84 1.20 -2.92 -20.52
CA ALA A 84 0.49 -2.28 -21.62
C ALA A 84 1.45 -1.50 -22.53
N ASP A 85 2.44 -0.81 -21.95
CA ASP A 85 3.47 -0.09 -22.69
C ASP A 85 4.41 -1.04 -23.47
N GLU A 86 4.83 -2.14 -22.85
CA GLU A 86 5.62 -3.18 -23.52
C GLU A 86 4.86 -3.79 -24.71
N GLN A 87 3.57 -4.07 -24.56
CA GLN A 87 2.74 -4.60 -25.65
C GLN A 87 2.55 -3.59 -26.78
N ASN A 88 2.39 -2.30 -26.44
CA ASN A 88 2.19 -1.23 -27.41
C ASN A 88 3.49 -0.92 -28.20
N THR A 89 4.65 -1.03 -27.53
CA THR A 89 5.97 -0.88 -28.17
C THR A 89 6.32 -2.07 -29.06
N MET A 90 5.95 -3.31 -28.70
CA MET A 90 6.12 -4.49 -29.57
C MET A 90 5.16 -4.48 -30.78
N GLY A 91 3.95 -3.95 -30.64
CA GLY A 91 2.98 -3.81 -31.74
C GLY A 91 3.30 -2.70 -32.74
N SER A 92 4.19 -1.76 -32.37
CA SER A 92 4.57 -0.59 -33.18
C SER A 92 5.92 -0.72 -33.88
N ALA A 93 6.38 -1.95 -34.18
CA ALA A 93 7.51 -2.12 -35.10
C ALA A 93 7.18 -1.43 -36.44
N PRO A 94 8.01 -0.49 -36.93
CA PRO A 94 7.73 0.20 -38.18
C PRO A 94 7.75 -0.82 -39.32
N GLY A 95 6.60 -1.03 -39.94
CA GLY A 95 6.51 -1.85 -41.16
C GLY A 95 7.49 -1.33 -42.21
N PRO A 96 8.05 -2.21 -43.06
CA PRO A 96 9.04 -1.83 -44.06
C PRO A 96 8.45 -0.71 -44.93
N GLY A 97 9.13 0.44 -44.97
CA GLY A 97 8.67 1.63 -45.68
C GLY A 97 8.36 1.34 -47.15
N PRO A 98 7.49 2.15 -47.79
CA PRO A 98 7.08 1.95 -49.18
C PRO A 98 8.30 1.94 -50.09
N GLN A 99 8.57 0.78 -50.71
CA GLN A 99 9.62 0.62 -51.72
C GLN A 99 9.17 1.36 -52.98
N VAL A 100 9.80 2.52 -53.24
CA VAL A 100 9.65 3.23 -54.51
C VAL A 100 10.37 2.43 -55.62
N PRO A 101 9.67 2.00 -56.69
CA PRO A 101 10.31 1.26 -57.78
C PRO A 101 11.19 2.19 -58.64
N PRO A 102 12.32 1.69 -59.17
CA PRO A 102 13.19 2.47 -60.04
C PRO A 102 12.52 2.71 -61.41
N MET A 103 12.75 3.90 -61.97
CA MET A 103 12.26 4.33 -63.28
C MET A 103 12.95 3.62 -64.45
#